data_AF-A0A7Y3P5R5-F1
#
_entry.id   AF-A0A7Y3P5R5-F1
#
_cell.length_a   1.000
_cell.length_b   1.000
_cell.length_c   1.000
_cell.angle_alpha   90.00
_cell.angle_beta   90.00
_cell.angle_gamma   90.00
#
_symmetry.space_group_name_H-M   'P 1'
#
loop_
_entity.id
_entity.type
_entity.pdbx_description
1 polymer ?
#
loop_
_entity_poly.entity_id
_entity_poly.type
_entity_poly.pdbx_seq_one_letter_code
_entity_poly.pdbx_strand_id
1 'polypeptide(L)'
;MSRTHFAGVFDALYEGLARASQSVYDEGVCVRLFVASRVLGALALEARGSGEVVPHEVVTATLEHALSEDEEGYFTLYVFTMVIGPRLLVSLRDDLERGVDEPTAEAWAAASDAVIGQMNAISAFLRRRSAPETPSWAPAARALVDTLESAGYSDHLGPIR
;
A
#
# COMPACT_ATOMS: atom_id res chain seq x y z
N MET A 1 -3.99 -8.46 14.75
CA MET A 1 -3.92 -9.17 13.45
C MET A 1 -2.80 -10.20 13.55
N SER A 2 -2.66 -11.14 12.61
CA SER A 2 -1.53 -12.08 12.64
C SER A 2 -0.36 -11.56 11.81
N ARG A 3 0.85 -12.00 12.12
CA ARG A 3 2.03 -11.73 11.28
C ARG A 3 1.83 -12.17 9.83
N THR A 4 1.15 -13.29 9.61
CA THR A 4 0.75 -13.79 8.29
C THR A 4 -0.19 -12.83 7.54
N HIS A 5 -1.11 -12.17 8.24
CA HIS A 5 -2.00 -11.19 7.62
C HIS A 5 -1.22 -10.00 7.05
N PHE A 6 -0.33 -9.40 7.85
CA PHE A 6 0.51 -8.30 7.38
C PHE A 6 1.52 -8.72 6.32
N ALA A 7 2.06 -9.94 6.41
CA ALA A 7 2.88 -10.51 5.34
C ALA A 7 2.09 -10.53 4.02
N GLY A 8 0.82 -10.96 4.04
CA GLY A 8 -0.05 -10.94 2.87
C GLY A 8 -0.32 -9.53 2.34
N VAL A 9 -0.47 -8.55 3.23
CA VAL A 9 -0.61 -7.13 2.82
C VAL A 9 0.66 -6.61 2.17
N PHE A 10 1.84 -6.88 2.74
CA PHE A 10 3.11 -6.46 2.14
C PHE A 10 3.41 -7.18 0.83
N ASP A 11 3.12 -8.48 0.71
CA ASP A 11 3.27 -9.22 -0.55
C ASP A 11 2.33 -8.65 -1.62
N ALA A 12 1.07 -8.34 -1.29
CA ALA A 12 0.14 -7.69 -2.23
C ALA A 12 0.65 -6.31 -2.70
N LEU A 13 1.19 -5.51 -1.79
CA LEU A 13 1.80 -4.23 -2.11
C LEU A 13 3.06 -4.39 -2.96
N TYR A 14 3.92 -5.36 -2.63
CA TYR A 14 5.12 -5.67 -3.40
C TYR A 14 4.77 -6.04 -4.84
N GLU A 15 3.89 -7.01 -5.02
CA GLU A 15 3.49 -7.52 -6.33
C GLU A 15 2.71 -6.48 -7.14
N GLY A 16 1.72 -5.82 -6.53
CA GLY A 16 0.90 -4.83 -7.21
C GLY A 16 1.70 -3.63 -7.69
N LEU A 17 2.59 -3.09 -6.85
CA LEU A 17 3.46 -1.97 -7.23
C LEU A 17 4.55 -2.41 -8.22
N ALA A 18 5.09 -3.64 -8.11
CA ALA A 18 6.04 -4.17 -9.09
C ALA A 18 5.38 -4.28 -10.48
N ARG A 19 4.18 -4.85 -10.54
CA ARG A 19 3.41 -4.96 -11.78
C ARG A 19 3.11 -3.58 -12.36
N ALA A 20 2.61 -2.66 -11.54
CA ALA A 20 2.34 -1.29 -11.97
C ALA A 20 3.61 -0.61 -12.54
N SER A 21 4.77 -0.79 -11.91
CA SER A 21 6.03 -0.22 -12.41
C SER A 21 6.40 -0.71 -13.81
N GLN A 22 5.92 -1.88 -14.24
CA GLN A 22 6.20 -2.44 -15.57
C GLN A 22 5.16 -2.03 -16.63
N SER A 23 4.02 -1.48 -16.20
CA SER A 23 2.88 -1.20 -17.07
C SER A 23 2.68 0.28 -17.36
N VAL A 24 3.26 1.17 -16.56
CA VAL A 24 3.07 2.62 -16.70
C VAL A 24 4.05 3.23 -17.71
N TYR A 25 3.61 4.28 -18.41
CA TYR A 25 4.43 4.95 -19.42
C TYR A 25 5.31 6.08 -18.87
N ASP A 26 4.98 6.63 -17.70
CA ASP A 26 5.78 7.68 -17.08
C ASP A 26 6.99 7.08 -16.35
N GLU A 27 8.20 7.35 -16.85
CA GLU A 27 9.45 6.81 -16.30
C GLU A 27 9.68 7.19 -14.83
N GLY A 28 9.30 8.41 -14.44
CA GLY A 28 9.43 8.87 -13.06
C GLY A 28 8.51 8.11 -12.12
N VAL A 29 7.27 7.86 -12.56
CA VAL A 29 6.28 7.04 -11.82
C VAL A 29 6.73 5.59 -11.77
N CYS A 30 7.21 5.02 -12.89
CA CYS A 30 7.78 3.69 -12.98
C CYS A 30 8.87 3.47 -11.91
N VAL A 31 9.89 4.33 -11.88
CA VAL A 31 10.97 4.26 -10.89
C VAL A 31 10.42 4.38 -9.48
N ARG A 32 9.45 5.27 -9.25
CA ARG A 32 8.89 5.48 -7.92
C ARG A 32 8.12 4.27 -7.40
N LEU A 33 7.30 3.65 -8.25
CA LEU A 33 6.57 2.41 -7.98
C LEU A 33 7.53 1.25 -7.72
N PHE A 34 8.57 1.11 -8.54
CA PHE A 34 9.58 0.06 -8.38
C PHE A 34 10.31 0.18 -7.04
N VAL A 35 10.75 1.37 -6.66
CA VAL A 35 11.45 1.55 -5.38
C VAL A 35 10.51 1.32 -4.20
N ALA A 36 9.25 1.76 -4.28
CA ALA A 36 8.26 1.47 -3.24
C ALA A 36 7.99 -0.03 -3.11
N SER A 37 7.79 -0.72 -4.24
CA SER A 37 7.66 -2.18 -4.31
C SER A 37 8.84 -2.87 -3.60
N ARG A 38 10.07 -2.51 -3.91
CA ARG A 38 11.26 -3.13 -3.29
C ARG A 38 11.30 -2.99 -1.78
N VAL A 39 10.93 -1.82 -1.25
CA VAL A 39 10.89 -1.60 0.21
C VAL A 39 9.84 -2.49 0.85
N LEU A 40 8.64 -2.56 0.26
CA LEU A 40 7.55 -3.37 0.81
C LEU A 40 7.80 -4.87 0.65
N GLY A 41 8.48 -5.29 -0.42
CA GLY A 41 8.92 -6.68 -0.60
C GLY A 41 9.94 -7.13 0.43
N ALA A 42 10.82 -6.24 0.90
CA ALA A 42 11.71 -6.53 2.02
C ALA A 42 10.93 -6.76 3.32
N LEU A 43 9.90 -5.95 3.59
CA LEU A 43 9.01 -6.15 4.73
C LEU A 43 8.20 -7.44 4.61
N ALA A 44 7.76 -7.79 3.40
CA ALA A 44 7.01 -9.03 3.16
C ALA A 44 7.88 -10.27 3.46
N LEU A 45 9.13 -10.27 2.99
CA LEU A 45 10.13 -11.29 3.28
C LEU A 45 10.36 -11.45 4.79
N GLU A 46 10.51 -10.34 5.51
CA GLU A 46 10.71 -10.35 6.95
C GLU A 46 9.47 -10.86 7.70
N ALA A 47 8.28 -10.41 7.29
CA ALA A 47 7.03 -10.80 7.91
C ALA A 47 6.71 -12.28 7.72
N ARG A 48 6.93 -12.84 6.51
CA ARG A 48 6.63 -14.26 6.22
C ARG A 48 7.62 -15.25 6.82
N GLY A 49 8.87 -14.83 7.05
CA GLY A 49 9.94 -15.73 7.45
C GLY A 49 10.14 -16.84 6.43
N SER A 50 9.94 -18.10 6.83
CA SER A 50 10.00 -19.28 5.94
C SER A 50 8.64 -19.78 5.45
N GLY A 51 7.53 -19.13 5.86
CA GLY A 51 6.18 -19.55 5.50
C GLY A 51 5.75 -19.08 4.11
N GLU A 52 4.88 -19.87 3.47
CA GLU A 52 4.14 -19.43 2.29
C GLU A 52 3.02 -18.47 2.71
N VAL A 53 2.85 -17.39 1.96
CA VAL A 53 1.89 -16.33 2.23
C VAL A 53 1.12 -16.00 0.96
N VAL A 54 -0.19 -15.88 1.10
CA VAL A 54 -1.07 -15.46 0.01
C VAL A 54 -1.22 -13.93 0.07
N PRO A 55 -1.01 -13.22 -1.05
CA PRO A 55 -1.26 -11.79 -1.13
C PRO A 55 -2.67 -11.42 -0.68
N HIS A 56 -2.79 -10.32 0.07
CA HIS A 56 -4.07 -9.85 0.58
C HIS A 56 -5.01 -9.40 -0.56
N GLU A 57 -6.05 -10.19 -0.83
CA GLU A 57 -6.94 -10.06 -1.99
C GLU A 57 -7.47 -8.65 -2.21
N VAL A 58 -7.98 -7.99 -1.16
CA VAL A 58 -8.54 -6.64 -1.28
C VAL A 58 -7.48 -5.61 -1.67
N VAL A 59 -6.25 -5.75 -1.17
CA VAL A 59 -5.15 -4.83 -1.52
C VAL A 59 -4.73 -5.07 -2.97
N THR A 60 -4.63 -6.34 -3.38
CA THR A 60 -4.36 -6.73 -4.76
C THR A 60 -5.40 -6.14 -5.71
N ALA A 61 -6.69 -6.37 -5.46
CA ALA A 61 -7.78 -5.88 -6.29
C ALA A 61 -7.82 -4.34 -6.35
N THR A 62 -7.53 -3.67 -5.23
CA THR A 62 -7.46 -2.20 -5.17
C THR A 62 -6.36 -1.66 -6.08
N LEU A 63 -5.15 -2.25 -6.04
CA LEU A 63 -4.03 -1.82 -6.87
C LEU A 63 -4.24 -2.14 -8.34
N GLU A 64 -4.83 -3.29 -8.66
CA GLU A 64 -5.19 -3.67 -10.04
C GLU A 64 -6.21 -2.71 -10.64
N HIS A 65 -7.25 -2.36 -9.87
CA HIS A 65 -8.24 -1.38 -10.29
C HIS A 65 -7.59 -0.01 -10.52
N ALA A 66 -6.77 0.46 -9.58
CA ALA A 66 -6.09 1.75 -9.69
C ALA A 66 -5.22 1.84 -10.95
N LEU A 67 -4.49 0.77 -11.27
CA LEU A 67 -3.68 0.69 -12.48
C LEU A 67 -4.51 0.69 -13.76
N SER A 68 -5.69 0.03 -13.75
CA SER A 68 -6.57 -0.03 -14.92
C SER A 68 -7.24 1.30 -15.27
N GLU A 69 -7.39 2.20 -14.29
CA GLU A 69 -8.04 3.50 -14.45
C GLU A 69 -7.05 4.61 -14.87
N ASP A 70 -5.74 4.38 -14.74
CA ASP A 70 -4.70 5.37 -15.05
C ASP A 70 -3.40 4.70 -15.53
N GLU A 71 -3.21 4.68 -16.85
CA GLU A 71 -2.02 4.13 -17.51
C GLU A 71 -0.73 4.93 -17.21
N GLU A 72 -0.85 6.17 -16.71
CA GLU A 72 0.32 6.94 -16.25
C GLU A 72 0.75 6.56 -14.82
N GLY A 73 -0.12 5.87 -14.06
CA GLY A 73 0.17 5.32 -12.74
C GLY A 73 0.11 6.32 -11.58
N TYR A 74 -0.31 7.56 -11.82
CA TYR A 74 -0.51 8.55 -10.76
C TYR A 74 -1.60 8.12 -9.79
N PHE A 75 -2.67 7.49 -10.29
CA PHE A 75 -3.73 6.96 -9.44
C PHE A 75 -3.24 5.83 -8.55
N THR A 76 -2.39 4.92 -9.05
CA THR A 76 -1.75 3.88 -8.23
C THR A 76 -0.91 4.48 -7.10
N LEU A 77 -0.12 5.53 -7.39
CA LEU A 77 0.63 6.27 -6.36
C LEU A 77 -0.31 6.95 -5.35
N TYR A 78 -1.42 7.52 -5.82
CA TYR A 78 -2.44 8.11 -4.95
C TYR A 78 -3.09 7.06 -4.05
N VAL A 79 -3.50 5.91 -4.59
CA VAL A 79 -4.13 4.83 -3.84
C VAL A 79 -3.19 4.30 -2.76
N PHE A 80 -1.92 4.10 -3.07
CA PHE A 80 -0.95 3.72 -2.05
C PHE A 80 -0.82 4.81 -0.96
N THR A 81 -0.68 6.08 -1.33
CA THR A 81 -0.39 7.15 -0.36
C THR A 81 -1.58 7.63 0.46
N MET A 82 -2.78 7.64 -0.11
CA MET A 82 -3.97 8.24 0.49
C MET A 82 -5.00 7.21 0.94
N VAL A 83 -4.93 5.97 0.46
CA VAL A 83 -5.93 4.94 0.75
C VAL A 83 -5.31 3.78 1.53
N ILE A 84 -4.38 3.03 0.94
CA ILE A 84 -3.85 1.80 1.53
C ILE A 84 -2.81 2.08 2.61
N GLY A 85 -1.84 2.98 2.36
CA GLY A 85 -0.77 3.32 3.30
C GLY A 85 -1.30 3.78 4.68
N PRO A 86 -2.22 4.75 4.75
CA PRO A 86 -2.81 5.17 6.02
C PRO A 86 -3.51 4.03 6.77
N ARG A 87 -4.29 3.20 6.08
CA ARG A 87 -4.98 2.05 6.70
C ARG A 87 -4.02 0.99 7.21
N LEU A 88 -2.92 0.77 6.48
CA LEU A 88 -1.83 -0.10 6.93
C LEU A 88 -1.17 0.43 8.20
N LEU A 89 -0.88 1.74 8.27
CA LEU A 89 -0.30 2.37 9.45
C LEU A 89 -1.21 2.24 10.68
N VAL A 90 -2.52 2.47 10.51
CA VAL A 90 -3.51 2.22 11.57
C VAL A 90 -3.48 0.75 12.00
N SER A 91 -3.46 -0.17 11.03
CA SER A 91 -3.45 -1.60 11.32
C SER A 91 -2.23 -2.02 12.14
N LEU A 92 -1.04 -1.52 11.78
CA LEU A 92 0.21 -1.78 12.48
C LEU A 92 0.17 -1.22 13.91
N ARG A 93 -0.28 0.02 14.08
CA ARG A 93 -0.47 0.65 15.39
C ARG A 93 -1.42 -0.18 16.27
N ASP A 94 -2.57 -0.56 15.74
CA ASP A 94 -3.56 -1.33 16.48
C ASP A 94 -3.01 -2.71 16.90
N ASP A 95 -2.05 -3.28 16.16
CA ASP A 95 -1.39 -4.52 16.55
C ASP A 95 -0.37 -4.28 17.67
N LEU A 96 0.42 -3.21 17.59
CA LEU A 96 1.33 -2.77 18.65
C LEU A 96 0.60 -2.54 19.97
N GLU A 97 -0.54 -1.85 19.94
CA GLU A 97 -1.37 -1.56 21.12
C GLU A 97 -1.96 -2.81 21.78
N ARG A 98 -2.05 -3.93 21.07
CA ARG A 98 -2.51 -5.22 21.62
C ARG A 98 -1.43 -5.96 22.42
N GLY A 99 -0.19 -5.45 22.45
CA GLY A 99 0.90 -6.04 23.23
C GLY A 99 1.50 -7.29 22.58
N VAL A 100 1.90 -7.19 21.31
CA VAL A 100 2.71 -8.22 20.64
C VAL A 100 4.09 -8.37 21.30
N ASP A 101 4.79 -9.46 21.01
CA ASP A 101 6.15 -9.66 21.50
C ASP A 101 7.14 -8.60 20.97
N GLU A 102 8.22 -8.39 21.71
CA GLU A 102 9.22 -7.35 21.43
C GLU A 102 9.81 -7.44 20.00
N PRO A 103 10.24 -8.61 19.49
CA PRO A 103 10.71 -8.71 18.11
C PRO A 103 9.66 -8.30 17.07
N THR A 104 8.40 -8.66 17.30
CA THR A 104 7.30 -8.29 16.40
C THR A 104 6.99 -6.80 16.51
N ALA A 105 7.08 -6.22 17.71
CA ALA A 105 6.89 -4.79 17.91
C ALA A 105 7.96 -3.96 17.19
N GLU A 106 9.23 -4.36 17.27
CA GLU A 106 10.33 -3.72 16.54
C GLU A 106 10.11 -3.79 15.02
N ALA A 107 9.71 -4.97 14.50
CA ALA A 107 9.41 -5.14 13.08
C ALA A 107 8.24 -4.25 12.62
N TRP A 108 7.17 -4.13 13.40
CA TRP A 108 6.03 -3.25 13.05
C TRP A 108 6.37 -1.76 13.13
N ALA A 109 7.23 -1.35 14.07
CA ALA A 109 7.74 0.01 14.13
C ALA A 109 8.57 0.33 12.87
N ALA A 110 9.52 -0.53 12.52
CA ALA A 110 10.34 -0.38 11.31
C ALA A 110 9.49 -0.39 10.02
N ALA A 111 8.47 -1.25 9.95
CA ALA A 111 7.53 -1.27 8.83
C ALA A 111 6.73 0.03 8.72
N SER A 112 6.28 0.58 9.85
CA SER A 112 5.57 1.86 9.88
C SER A 112 6.46 3.00 9.36
N ASP A 113 7.70 3.08 9.80
CA ASP A 113 8.69 4.05 9.32
C ASP A 113 8.96 3.90 7.82
N ALA A 114 9.07 2.67 7.33
CA ALA A 114 9.27 2.39 5.91
C ALA A 114 8.07 2.84 5.05
N VAL A 115 6.84 2.56 5.50
CA VAL A 115 5.59 2.99 4.82
C VAL A 115 5.50 4.52 4.79
N ILE A 116 5.72 5.18 5.93
CA ILE A 116 5.75 6.65 6.03
C ILE A 116 6.82 7.23 5.10
N GLY A 117 8.02 6.62 5.08
CA GLY A 117 9.12 7.00 4.20
C GLY A 117 8.72 6.94 2.72
N GLN A 118 8.03 5.88 2.29
CA GLN A 118 7.54 5.79 0.92
C GLN A 118 6.44 6.82 0.62
N MET A 119 5.49 7.01 1.53
CA MET A 119 4.43 8.00 1.37
C MET A 119 4.98 9.42 1.21
N ASN A 120 5.99 9.77 2.02
CA ASN A 120 6.69 11.05 1.95
C ASN A 120 7.50 11.20 0.65
N ALA A 121 8.21 10.15 0.23
CA ALA A 121 8.98 10.15 -1.01
C ALA A 121 8.07 10.33 -2.24
N ILE A 122 6.93 9.65 -2.27
CA ILE A 122 5.93 9.79 -3.33
C ILE A 122 5.33 11.20 -3.31
N SER A 123 4.94 11.71 -2.15
CA SER A 123 4.41 13.08 -2.03
C SER A 123 5.41 14.13 -2.50
N ALA A 124 6.69 13.97 -2.16
CA ALA A 124 7.76 14.86 -2.61
C ALA A 124 7.99 14.78 -4.12
N PHE A 125 7.88 13.58 -4.70
CA PHE A 125 7.93 13.37 -6.15
C PHE A 125 6.75 14.06 -6.85
N LEU A 126 5.51 13.85 -6.38
CA LEU A 126 4.31 14.43 -6.98
C LEU A 126 4.31 15.96 -6.91
N ARG A 127 4.76 16.57 -5.80
CA ARG A 127 4.84 18.04 -5.66
C ARG A 127 5.74 18.72 -6.69
N ARG A 128 6.71 18.00 -7.26
CA ARG A 128 7.64 18.54 -8.28
C ARG A 128 7.05 18.47 -9.69
N ARG A 129 5.87 17.88 -9.84
CA ARG A 129 5.19 17.73 -11.12
C ARG A 129 3.93 18.58 -11.10
N SER A 130 3.59 19.17 -12.24
CA SER A 130 2.31 19.87 -12.41
C SER A 130 1.21 18.82 -12.38
N ALA A 131 0.66 18.54 -11.20
CA ALA A 131 -0.51 17.68 -11.10
C ALA A 131 -1.67 18.32 -11.88
N PRO A 132 -2.46 17.54 -12.64
CA PRO A 132 -3.67 18.07 -13.26
C PRO A 132 -4.62 18.61 -12.18
N GLU A 133 -5.19 19.80 -12.40
CA GLU A 133 -6.08 20.48 -11.43
C GLU A 133 -7.29 19.62 -11.03
N THR A 134 -7.74 18.73 -11.92
CA THR A 134 -8.69 17.67 -11.61
C THR A 134 -8.25 16.42 -12.36
N PRO A 135 -7.67 15.43 -11.66
CA PRO A 135 -7.32 14.17 -12.30
C PRO A 135 -8.56 13.45 -12.81
N SER A 136 -8.48 12.85 -13.99
CA SER A 136 -9.56 12.06 -14.60
C SER A 136 -10.02 10.91 -13.70
N TRP A 137 -9.12 10.39 -12.86
CA TRP A 137 -9.38 9.30 -11.91
C TRP A 137 -10.03 9.75 -10.59
N ALA A 138 -10.31 11.03 -10.37
CA ALA A 138 -10.92 11.50 -9.11
C ALA A 138 -12.29 10.85 -8.77
N PRO A 139 -13.20 10.59 -9.74
CA PRO A 139 -14.42 9.82 -9.48
C PRO A 139 -14.13 8.36 -9.08
N ALA A 140 -13.17 7.70 -9.74
CA ALA A 140 -12.75 6.34 -9.43
C ALA A 140 -12.15 6.25 -8.01
N ALA A 141 -11.36 7.24 -7.60
CA ALA A 141 -10.82 7.34 -6.24
C ALA A 141 -11.92 7.35 -5.17
N ARG A 142 -13.02 8.09 -5.39
CA ARG A 142 -14.15 8.13 -4.45
C ARG A 142 -14.89 6.80 -4.40
N ALA A 143 -15.22 6.25 -5.57
CA ALA A 143 -15.91 4.96 -5.65
C ALA A 143 -15.10 3.81 -5.00
N LEU A 144 -13.78 3.85 -5.14
CA LEU A 144 -12.87 2.90 -4.50
C LEU A 144 -12.91 3.00 -2.97
N VAL A 145 -12.86 4.22 -2.41
CA VAL A 145 -12.96 4.43 -0.97
C VAL A 145 -14.31 3.95 -0.43
N ASP A 146 -15.40 4.31 -1.09
CA ASP A 146 -16.76 3.87 -0.71
C ASP A 146 -16.89 2.33 -0.71
N THR A 147 -16.25 1.68 -1.69
CA THR A 147 -16.21 0.21 -1.80
C THR A 147 -15.45 -0.42 -0.64
N LEU A 148 -14.27 0.12 -0.30
CA LEU A 148 -13.48 -0.37 0.83
C LEU A 148 -14.20 -0.18 2.16
N GLU A 149 -14.81 0.98 2.37
CA GLU A 149 -15.61 1.27 3.58
C GLU A 149 -16.79 0.31 3.71
N SER A 150 -17.53 0.08 2.61
CA SER A 150 -18.66 -0.85 2.57
C SER A 150 -18.24 -2.30 2.83
N ALA A 151 -17.00 -2.66 2.49
CA ALA A 151 -16.40 -3.96 2.76
C ALA A 151 -15.80 -4.10 4.18
N GLY A 152 -15.90 -3.06 5.02
CA GLY A 152 -15.40 -3.09 6.40
C GLY A 152 -13.93 -2.69 6.54
N TYR A 153 -13.33 -2.08 5.52
CA TYR A 153 -11.95 -1.58 5.51
C TYR A 153 -11.89 -0.05 5.64
N SER A 154 -12.72 0.53 6.50
CA SER A 154 -12.83 1.99 6.64
C SER A 154 -11.50 2.61 7.06
N ASP A 155 -10.96 2.16 8.20
CA ASP A 155 -9.80 2.78 8.84
C ASP A 155 -8.58 1.85 8.91
N HIS A 156 -8.77 0.55 8.73
CA HIS A 156 -7.72 -0.47 8.82
C HIS A 156 -7.90 -1.58 7.79
N LEU A 157 -6.85 -2.38 7.57
CA LEU A 157 -6.81 -3.50 6.62
C LEU A 157 -7.16 -4.86 7.25
N GLY A 158 -7.47 -4.90 8.55
CA GLY A 158 -7.94 -6.12 9.23
C GLY A 158 -9.46 -6.28 9.23
N PRO A 159 -9.99 -7.46 9.59
CA PRO A 159 -11.41 -7.60 9.86
C PRO A 159 -11.80 -6.77 11.09
N ILE A 160 -12.90 -6.01 10.99
CA ILE A 160 -13.62 -5.49 12.16
C ILE A 160 -14.17 -6.73 12.87
N ARG A 161 -13.74 -6.98 14.11
CA ARG A 161 -14.35 -8.03 14.94
C ARG A 161 -15.71 -7.60 15.44
#